data_AF-A0A183JX32-F1
#
_entry.id   AF-A0A183JX32-F1
#
_cell.length_a   1.000
_cell.length_b   1.000
_cell.length_c   1.000
_cell.angle_alpha   90.00
_cell.angle_beta   90.00
_cell.angle_gamma   90.00
#
_symmetry.space_group_name_H-M   'P 1'
#
loop_
_entity.id
_entity.type
_entity.pdbx_description
1 polymer ?
#
loop_
_entity_poly.entity_id
_entity_poly.type
_entity_poly.pdbx_seq_one_letter_code
_entity_poly.pdbx_strand_id
1 'polypeptide(L)'
;MILLFRECVKNRLIIPGKEKQTYCDVGGCEQSQECYEFKIPNDYLSACYQQKSNKNVLAFPEGKGIAPNELVLFVKNVYFGVCDEYVVAWASFCDRDPTNGRPFVGIVNFCPSVDDILKTEDYDLILTAKHELGHVLGFHGDIFSSLPRLKPEFRLSNNDPCAPLVWNQGFPTPSGGLSMSTNPVKATEIRFSSSQFRKQLLRHKKASEAQKHFGCNEIPGIQLDSNHLSHRVMGNDILTPNRLESNLVSRILLAYFKDTKKQDIQPFCDTPWEKRCVNYDRAIGRCSLFDSETELPLHFQYADNSFNVPRDKQTYYSGPDIYDYCPVYEMFKLYNGRTSACRFNLNLKSDLINNEYLEDMGPDSTCFDHEKILRKNKTTNEVYPRTSSCHKYKCSKNADLQVIINGKSFSCHAGDRSAHLKLEVQNVEFSTDIHCPPCQSVCNVG
;
A
#
# COMPACT_ATOMS: atom_id res chain seq x y z
N MET A 1 14.20 -7.38 -5.68
CA MET A 1 14.36 -5.96 -5.28
C MET A 1 13.82 -5.09 -6.41
N ILE A 2 13.15 -3.99 -6.06
CA ILE A 2 12.67 -2.96 -6.98
C ILE A 2 13.78 -1.90 -7.10
N LEU A 3 14.09 -1.47 -8.31
CA LEU A 3 15.12 -0.48 -8.59
C LEU A 3 14.50 0.72 -9.29
N LEU A 4 14.93 1.91 -8.89
CA LEU A 4 14.64 3.14 -9.61
C LEU A 4 15.47 3.16 -10.89
N PHE A 5 14.84 3.44 -12.01
CA PHE A 5 15.54 3.44 -13.30
C PHE A 5 16.54 4.61 -13.36
N ARG A 6 17.81 4.32 -13.66
CA ARG A 6 18.81 5.37 -13.92
C ARG A 6 18.63 5.91 -15.33
N GLU A 7 18.22 7.17 -15.43
CA GLU A 7 18.00 7.86 -16.71
C GLU A 7 19.31 8.14 -17.48
N CYS A 8 19.14 8.46 -18.76
CA CYS A 8 20.20 8.94 -19.64
C CYS A 8 20.20 10.47 -19.67
N VAL A 9 21.36 11.11 -19.80
CA VAL A 9 21.56 12.59 -19.79
C VAL A 9 20.72 13.37 -20.83
N LYS A 10 20.06 12.66 -21.76
CA LYS A 10 19.14 13.22 -22.78
C LYS A 10 17.90 12.37 -23.04
N ASN A 11 17.51 11.51 -22.09
CA ASN A 11 16.42 10.54 -22.25
C ASN A 11 16.53 9.65 -23.49
N ARG A 12 17.76 9.43 -23.97
CA ARG A 12 18.04 8.66 -25.18
C ARG A 12 18.48 7.24 -24.83
N LEU A 13 17.48 6.45 -24.44
CA LEU A 13 17.61 5.03 -24.11
C LEU A 13 17.39 4.18 -25.36
N ILE A 14 18.31 3.27 -25.66
CA ILE A 14 18.18 2.30 -26.73
C ILE A 14 17.83 0.95 -26.11
N ILE A 15 16.69 0.40 -26.52
CA ILE A 15 16.25 -0.96 -26.20
C ILE A 15 16.50 -1.81 -27.45
N PRO A 16 17.70 -2.39 -27.63
CA PRO A 16 17.94 -3.28 -28.73
C PRO A 16 17.11 -4.57 -28.54
N GLY A 17 16.80 -5.29 -29.63
CA GLY A 17 15.91 -6.47 -29.59
C GLY A 17 16.31 -7.55 -28.56
N LYS A 18 15.42 -8.52 -28.32
CA LYS A 18 15.34 -9.47 -27.17
C LYS A 18 16.63 -10.10 -26.60
N GLU A 19 17.78 -10.03 -27.27
CA GLU A 19 19.05 -10.63 -26.84
C GLU A 19 20.16 -9.59 -26.53
N LYS A 20 19.88 -8.29 -26.70
CA LYS A 20 20.87 -7.23 -26.50
C LYS A 20 20.53 -6.37 -25.29
N GLN A 21 21.56 -5.96 -24.56
CA GLN A 21 21.44 -5.16 -23.35
C GLN A 21 21.05 -3.70 -23.66
N THR A 22 20.07 -3.17 -22.95
CA THR A 22 19.64 -1.77 -22.99
C THR A 22 20.76 -0.82 -22.58
N TYR A 23 20.91 0.31 -23.28
CA TYR A 23 22.00 1.27 -23.03
C TYR A 23 21.63 2.71 -23.41
N CYS A 24 22.31 3.69 -22.81
CA CYS A 24 22.27 5.10 -23.18
C CYS A 24 23.22 5.38 -24.33
N ASP A 25 22.74 5.98 -25.43
CA ASP A 25 23.56 6.21 -26.63
C ASP A 25 24.32 7.56 -26.60
N VAL A 26 23.63 8.68 -26.39
CA VAL A 26 24.17 10.03 -26.46
C VAL A 26 24.11 10.69 -25.09
N GLY A 27 25.26 11.18 -24.63
CA GLY A 27 25.41 11.80 -23.31
C GLY A 27 25.69 10.79 -22.19
N GLY A 28 25.43 9.50 -22.42
CA GLY A 28 25.70 8.44 -21.45
C GLY A 28 24.69 8.40 -20.30
N CYS A 29 25.08 7.69 -19.24
CA CYS A 29 24.27 7.51 -18.04
C CYS A 29 24.31 8.75 -17.16
N GLU A 30 23.15 9.13 -16.62
CA GLU A 30 23.06 10.27 -15.71
C GLU A 30 23.83 10.00 -14.41
N GLN A 31 24.62 11.00 -13.99
CA GLN A 31 25.52 10.86 -12.84
C GLN A 31 24.75 10.79 -11.53
N SER A 32 23.69 11.60 -11.41
CA SER A 32 22.84 11.71 -10.23
C SER A 32 21.39 11.69 -10.64
N GLN A 33 20.59 10.84 -10.01
CA GLN A 33 19.13 10.87 -10.17
C GLN A 33 18.52 11.67 -9.05
N GLU A 34 17.50 12.46 -9.36
CA GLU A 34 16.87 13.33 -8.40
C GLU A 34 15.36 13.13 -8.37
N CYS A 35 14.79 13.12 -7.17
CA CYS A 35 13.36 13.21 -6.94
C CYS A 35 13.06 14.50 -6.20
N TYR A 36 12.41 15.46 -6.86
CA TYR A 36 12.18 16.80 -6.33
C TYR A 36 13.44 17.38 -5.64
N GLU A 37 14.54 17.44 -6.42
CA GLU A 37 15.86 17.93 -5.99
C GLU A 37 16.50 17.12 -4.84
N PHE A 38 15.98 15.93 -4.52
CA PHE A 38 16.64 14.99 -3.60
C PHE A 38 17.49 14.03 -4.40
N LYS A 39 18.79 14.02 -4.16
CA LYS A 39 19.71 13.07 -4.80
C LYS A 39 19.45 11.66 -4.29
N ILE A 40 18.96 10.80 -5.19
CA ILE A 40 18.66 9.41 -4.90
C ILE A 40 19.98 8.64 -4.76
N PRO A 41 20.23 7.95 -3.64
CA PRO A 41 21.42 7.13 -3.47
C PRO A 41 21.56 6.07 -4.58
N ASN A 42 22.79 5.85 -5.03
CA ASN A 42 23.10 4.84 -6.05
C ASN A 42 22.66 3.43 -5.64
N ASP A 43 22.59 3.14 -4.35
CA ASP A 43 22.11 1.86 -3.80
C ASP A 43 20.66 1.53 -4.22
N TYR A 44 19.84 2.52 -4.59
CA TYR A 44 18.45 2.30 -5.04
C TYR A 44 18.28 2.32 -6.57
N LEU A 45 19.35 2.60 -7.32
CA LEU A 45 19.29 2.82 -8.76
C LEU A 45 19.69 1.57 -9.56
N SER A 46 19.03 1.37 -10.70
CA SER A 46 19.36 0.31 -11.64
C SER A 46 20.78 0.48 -12.22
N ALA A 47 21.35 -0.63 -12.70
CA ALA A 47 22.55 -0.56 -13.53
C ALA A 47 22.30 0.31 -14.76
N CYS A 48 23.37 0.93 -15.26
CA CYS A 48 23.30 1.68 -16.51
C CYS A 48 24.51 1.40 -17.40
N TYR A 49 24.21 1.14 -18.67
CA TYR A 49 25.17 0.89 -19.72
C TYR A 49 25.19 2.08 -20.67
N GLN A 50 26.37 2.43 -21.16
CA GLN A 50 26.54 3.51 -22.15
C GLN A 50 27.36 3.03 -23.33
N GLN A 51 27.11 3.62 -24.50
CA GLN A 51 27.86 3.27 -25.70
C GLN A 51 29.24 3.94 -25.70
N LYS A 52 30.30 3.15 -25.76
CA LYS A 52 31.68 3.61 -25.99
C LYS A 52 32.31 2.78 -27.10
N SER A 53 32.77 3.43 -28.17
CA SER A 53 33.43 2.79 -29.32
C SER A 53 32.67 1.59 -29.89
N ASN A 54 31.37 1.77 -30.16
CA ASN A 54 30.45 0.73 -30.65
C ASN A 54 30.26 -0.49 -29.73
N LYS A 55 30.70 -0.40 -28.47
CA LYS A 55 30.44 -1.41 -27.43
C LYS A 55 29.62 -0.80 -26.29
N ASN A 56 28.75 -1.62 -25.72
CA ASN A 56 28.00 -1.25 -24.52
C ASN A 56 28.88 -1.53 -23.31
N VAL A 57 29.19 -0.50 -22.54
CA VAL A 57 30.05 -0.60 -21.36
C VAL A 57 29.23 -0.23 -20.13
N LEU A 58 29.36 -1.02 -19.06
CA LEU A 58 28.76 -0.72 -17.77
C LEU A 58 29.35 0.60 -17.23
N ALA A 59 28.49 1.61 -17.06
CA ALA A 59 28.89 2.89 -16.49
C ALA A 59 28.65 2.91 -14.98
N PHE A 60 27.51 2.37 -14.54
CA PHE A 60 27.12 2.28 -13.15
C PHE A 60 26.63 0.87 -12.83
N PRO A 61 27.16 0.21 -11.79
CA PRO A 61 26.66 -1.09 -11.37
C PRO A 61 25.25 -0.97 -10.80
N GLU A 62 24.56 -2.11 -10.72
CA GLU A 62 23.26 -2.21 -10.09
C GLU A 62 23.39 -1.97 -8.58
N GLY A 63 22.48 -1.16 -8.03
CA GLY A 63 22.34 -0.98 -6.59
C GLY A 63 21.70 -2.19 -5.90
N LYS A 64 21.59 -2.13 -4.56
CA LYS A 64 20.88 -3.14 -3.77
C LYS A 64 19.37 -3.15 -4.04
N GLY A 65 18.82 -2.02 -4.47
CA GLY A 65 17.39 -1.82 -4.66
C GLY A 65 16.63 -1.78 -3.34
N ILE A 66 15.31 -1.76 -3.46
CA ILE A 66 14.34 -1.66 -2.38
C ILE A 66 13.58 -3.00 -2.31
N ALA A 67 13.31 -3.54 -1.13
CA ALA A 67 12.61 -4.82 -1.07
C ALA A 67 11.15 -4.67 -1.54
N PRO A 68 10.53 -5.73 -2.11
CA PRO A 68 9.11 -5.69 -2.44
C PRO A 68 8.27 -5.31 -1.21
N ASN A 69 7.32 -4.39 -1.36
CA ASN A 69 6.46 -3.84 -0.31
C ASN A 69 7.11 -2.86 0.68
N GLU A 70 8.38 -2.50 0.52
CA GLU A 70 8.97 -1.39 1.26
C GLU A 70 8.62 -0.04 0.63
N LEU A 71 8.59 1.00 1.48
CA LEU A 71 8.48 2.39 1.08
C LEU A 71 9.74 3.12 1.57
N VAL A 72 10.49 3.71 0.66
CA VAL A 72 11.57 4.63 1.00
C VAL A 72 11.03 6.05 1.03
N LEU A 73 11.14 6.71 2.18
CA LEU A 73 10.71 8.09 2.38
C LEU A 73 11.92 9.01 2.52
N PHE A 74 12.07 9.94 1.59
CA PHE A 74 13.03 11.03 1.72
C PHE A 74 12.39 12.17 2.51
N VAL A 75 13.04 12.61 3.59
CA VAL A 75 12.53 13.69 4.43
C VAL A 75 13.43 14.91 4.28
N LYS A 76 12.83 16.06 3.98
CA LYS A 76 13.49 17.35 3.86
C LYS A 76 12.90 18.37 4.84
N ASN A 77 13.71 19.37 5.15
CA ASN A 77 13.29 20.61 5.78
C ASN A 77 13.92 21.77 4.99
N VAL A 78 13.25 22.18 3.92
CA VAL A 78 13.72 23.25 3.03
C VAL A 78 12.60 24.26 2.87
N TYR A 79 12.86 25.50 3.28
CA TYR A 79 11.90 26.62 3.23
C TYR A 79 11.82 27.29 1.84
N PHE A 80 12.79 27.07 0.95
CA PHE A 80 12.79 27.70 -0.37
C PHE A 80 11.96 26.93 -1.39
N GLY A 81 11.21 27.63 -2.25
CA GLY A 81 10.45 27.05 -3.36
C GLY A 81 8.94 27.01 -3.10
N VAL A 82 8.42 25.79 -2.84
CA VAL A 82 6.97 25.49 -2.65
C VAL A 82 6.45 26.02 -1.31
N CYS A 83 7.31 26.13 -0.32
CA CYS A 83 6.95 26.64 0.99
C CYS A 83 6.71 28.15 0.93
N ASP A 84 5.53 28.58 1.35
CA ASP A 84 5.18 29.97 1.60
C ASP A 84 4.60 30.13 3.01
N GLU A 85 4.07 31.30 3.34
CA GLU A 85 3.49 31.59 4.67
C GLU A 85 2.34 30.62 5.04
N TYR A 86 1.69 30.00 4.06
CA TYR A 86 0.54 29.13 4.24
C TYR A 86 0.87 27.65 4.10
N VAL A 87 1.98 27.30 3.44
CA VAL A 87 2.40 25.91 3.25
C VAL A 87 3.29 25.43 4.39
N VAL A 88 2.78 24.44 5.12
CA VAL A 88 3.42 23.80 6.28
C VAL A 88 4.21 22.55 5.93
N ALA A 89 3.78 21.82 4.91
CA ALA A 89 4.49 20.70 4.36
C ALA A 89 3.99 20.45 2.94
N TRP A 90 4.79 19.71 2.19
CA TRP A 90 4.38 19.15 0.91
C TRP A 90 5.02 17.79 0.71
N ALA A 91 4.33 16.94 -0.04
CA ALA A 91 4.83 15.61 -0.35
C ALA A 91 4.36 15.08 -1.70
N SER A 92 5.12 14.13 -2.21
CA SER A 92 4.79 13.42 -3.45
C SER A 92 5.51 12.08 -3.51
N PHE A 93 5.01 11.18 -4.34
CA PHE A 93 5.75 9.98 -4.71
C PHE A 93 6.74 10.28 -5.83
N CYS A 94 7.87 9.57 -5.83
CA CYS A 94 8.91 9.69 -6.85
C CYS A 94 8.66 8.72 -8.01
N ASP A 95 8.31 7.48 -7.67
CA ASP A 95 8.11 6.41 -8.65
C ASP A 95 7.17 5.33 -8.09
N ARG A 96 6.73 4.43 -8.96
CA ARG A 96 5.79 3.37 -8.68
C ARG A 96 6.34 2.04 -9.17
N ASP A 97 6.09 0.99 -8.40
CA ASP A 97 6.48 -0.36 -8.77
C ASP A 97 5.83 -0.71 -10.12
N PRO A 98 6.56 -1.13 -11.16
CA PRO A 98 5.97 -1.39 -12.47
C PRO A 98 4.99 -2.58 -12.49
N THR A 99 5.08 -3.50 -11.52
CA THR A 99 4.27 -4.72 -11.46
C THR A 99 2.90 -4.47 -10.82
N ASN A 100 2.88 -3.68 -9.74
CA ASN A 100 1.68 -3.39 -8.96
C ASN A 100 1.38 -1.89 -8.90
N GLY A 101 2.12 -1.01 -9.56
CA GLY A 101 1.98 0.45 -9.56
C GLY A 101 1.92 1.15 -8.19
N ARG A 102 2.32 0.50 -7.08
CA ARG A 102 2.32 1.11 -5.74
C ARG A 102 3.50 2.08 -5.65
N PRO A 103 3.29 3.30 -5.13
CA PRO A 103 4.41 4.14 -4.73
C PRO A 103 5.33 3.40 -3.74
N PHE A 104 6.60 3.25 -4.10
CA PHE A 104 7.62 2.58 -3.28
C PHE A 104 8.75 3.52 -2.88
N VAL A 105 8.75 4.73 -3.43
CA VAL A 105 9.64 5.82 -3.03
C VAL A 105 8.88 7.13 -3.09
N GLY A 106 9.08 7.98 -2.10
CA GLY A 106 8.48 9.30 -2.06
C GLY A 106 9.30 10.28 -1.23
N ILE A 107 8.83 11.51 -1.22
CA ILE A 107 9.47 12.61 -0.52
C ILE A 107 8.43 13.40 0.27
N VAL A 108 8.83 13.84 1.46
CA VAL A 108 8.09 14.78 2.30
C VAL A 108 9.04 15.91 2.67
N ASN A 109 8.58 17.14 2.53
CA ASN A 109 9.28 18.32 2.98
C ASN A 109 8.44 19.06 4.01
N PHE A 110 9.01 19.28 5.20
CA PHE A 110 8.40 20.13 6.22
C PHE A 110 8.95 21.54 6.10
N CYS A 111 8.06 22.51 5.95
CA CYS A 111 8.42 23.92 5.71
C CYS A 111 8.85 24.69 6.96
N PRO A 112 8.26 24.48 8.16
CA PRO A 112 8.65 25.24 9.35
C PRO A 112 10.14 25.10 9.67
N SER A 113 10.74 26.17 10.19
CA SER A 113 12.12 26.10 10.69
C SER A 113 12.22 25.07 11.81
N VAL A 114 13.42 24.54 12.06
CA VAL A 114 13.63 23.59 13.16
C VAL A 114 13.14 24.16 14.49
N ASP A 115 13.35 25.46 14.73
CA ASP A 115 12.89 26.13 15.95
C ASP A 115 11.36 26.24 16.03
N ASP A 116 10.67 26.38 14.91
CA ASP A 116 9.20 26.40 14.86
C ASP A 116 8.61 25.00 15.02
N ILE A 117 9.27 23.97 14.45
CA ILE A 117 8.91 22.56 14.67
C ILE A 117 8.98 22.23 16.16
N LEU A 118 10.07 22.63 16.83
CA LEU A 118 10.25 22.37 18.27
C LEU A 118 9.24 23.09 19.17
N LYS A 119 8.54 24.11 18.66
CA LYS A 119 7.48 24.85 19.36
C LYS A 119 6.08 24.41 18.97
N THR A 120 5.94 23.63 17.90
CA THR A 120 4.66 23.10 17.43
C THR A 120 4.25 21.93 18.30
N GLU A 121 2.97 21.79 18.61
CA GLU A 121 2.49 20.62 19.33
C GLU A 121 2.71 19.34 18.49
N ASP A 122 3.17 18.26 19.13
CA ASP A 122 3.44 16.98 18.47
C ASP A 122 2.23 16.49 17.65
N TYR A 123 1.02 16.74 18.15
CA TYR A 123 -0.23 16.38 17.50
C TYR A 123 -0.37 17.01 16.10
N ASP A 124 -0.04 18.29 15.94
CA ASP A 124 -0.14 19.00 14.67
C ASP A 124 0.90 18.51 13.65
N LEU A 125 2.10 18.20 14.12
CA LEU A 125 3.16 17.62 13.29
C LEU A 125 2.79 16.21 12.82
N ILE A 126 2.21 15.39 13.71
CA ILE A 126 1.74 14.04 13.39
C ILE A 126 0.64 14.09 12.33
N LEU A 127 -0.35 14.96 12.48
CA LEU A 127 -1.44 15.11 11.50
C LEU A 127 -0.91 15.55 10.13
N THR A 128 0.04 16.47 10.13
CA THR A 128 0.72 16.93 8.92
C THR A 128 1.47 15.80 8.23
N ALA A 129 2.29 15.08 8.98
CA ALA A 129 3.01 13.93 8.46
C ALA A 129 2.04 12.88 7.87
N LYS A 130 0.92 12.60 8.56
CA LYS A 130 -0.11 11.67 8.08
C LYS A 130 -0.78 12.16 6.79
N HIS A 131 -1.11 13.45 6.67
CA HIS A 131 -1.63 14.04 5.43
C HIS A 131 -0.65 13.86 4.27
N GLU A 132 0.59 14.27 4.47
CA GLU A 132 1.64 14.20 3.45
C GLU A 132 1.97 12.76 3.04
N LEU A 133 1.97 11.84 4.00
CA LEU A 133 2.11 10.41 3.72
C LEU A 133 0.97 9.88 2.86
N GLY A 134 -0.25 10.42 2.98
CA GLY A 134 -1.36 10.07 2.09
C GLY A 134 -1.04 10.37 0.62
N HIS A 135 -0.40 11.51 0.34
CA HIS A 135 0.06 11.85 -1.01
C HIS A 135 1.19 10.92 -1.48
N VAL A 136 2.16 10.62 -0.63
CA VAL A 136 3.24 9.65 -0.93
C VAL A 136 2.69 8.26 -1.22
N LEU A 137 1.70 7.80 -0.46
CA LEU A 137 1.06 6.50 -0.63
C LEU A 137 0.17 6.43 -1.87
N GLY A 138 -0.07 7.57 -2.52
CA GLY A 138 -0.64 7.63 -3.85
C GLY A 138 -1.99 8.32 -3.94
N PHE A 139 -2.44 9.04 -2.92
CA PHE A 139 -3.55 9.98 -3.04
C PHE A 139 -3.10 11.21 -3.84
N HIS A 140 -2.98 11.04 -5.15
CA HIS A 140 -2.32 11.97 -6.06
C HIS A 140 -2.99 11.97 -7.43
N GLY A 141 -3.04 13.12 -8.10
CA GLY A 141 -3.73 13.35 -9.37
C GLY A 141 -3.26 12.43 -10.50
N ASP A 142 -1.96 12.17 -10.57
CA ASP A 142 -1.36 11.23 -11.52
C ASP A 142 -1.85 9.79 -11.34
N ILE A 143 -2.26 9.42 -10.13
CA ILE A 143 -2.89 8.13 -9.88
C ILE A 143 -4.39 8.23 -10.19
N PHE A 144 -5.06 9.31 -9.79
CA PHE A 144 -6.49 9.51 -10.10
C PHE A 144 -6.78 9.42 -11.60
N SER A 145 -5.92 10.00 -12.43
CA SER A 145 -6.06 10.01 -13.90
C SER A 145 -5.88 8.62 -14.55
N SER A 146 -5.17 7.73 -13.87
CA SER A 146 -4.94 6.34 -14.30
C SER A 146 -6.02 5.36 -13.85
N LEU A 147 -6.96 5.80 -12.99
CA LEU A 147 -8.06 4.96 -12.53
C LEU A 147 -9.13 4.79 -13.62
N PRO A 148 -9.86 3.65 -13.63
CA PRO A 148 -10.94 3.43 -14.59
C PRO A 148 -11.99 4.55 -14.54
N ARG A 149 -12.33 5.11 -15.71
CA ARG A 149 -13.36 6.15 -15.82
C ARG A 149 -14.75 5.60 -15.45
N LEU A 150 -15.59 6.46 -14.88
CA LEU A 150 -17.01 6.16 -14.65
C LEU A 150 -17.68 5.71 -15.95
N LYS A 151 -18.65 4.79 -15.88
CA LYS A 151 -19.55 4.55 -17.02
C LYS A 151 -20.31 5.85 -17.35
N PRO A 152 -20.62 6.14 -18.63
CA PRO A 152 -21.20 7.40 -19.06
C PRO A 152 -22.44 7.83 -18.26
N GLU A 153 -23.29 6.89 -17.86
CA GLU A 153 -24.53 7.11 -17.10
C GLU A 153 -24.32 7.65 -15.68
N PHE A 154 -23.11 7.52 -15.11
CA PHE A 154 -22.75 8.05 -13.80
C PHE A 154 -21.91 9.33 -13.88
N ARG A 155 -21.68 9.85 -15.09
CA ARG A 155 -20.99 11.13 -15.29
C ARG A 155 -22.02 12.24 -15.25
N LEU A 156 -21.97 13.07 -14.22
CA LEU A 156 -22.75 14.31 -14.18
C LEU A 156 -22.46 15.17 -15.43
N SER A 157 -23.51 15.50 -16.17
CA SER A 157 -23.47 16.36 -17.37
C SER A 157 -22.87 17.74 -17.05
N ASN A 158 -22.20 18.36 -18.02
CA ASN A 158 -21.73 19.75 -17.89
C ASN A 158 -22.90 20.75 -17.74
N ASN A 159 -24.12 20.37 -18.12
CA ASN A 159 -25.33 21.19 -18.05
C ASN A 159 -26.29 20.75 -16.94
N ASP A 160 -25.83 19.95 -15.97
CA ASP A 160 -26.64 19.54 -14.83
C ASP A 160 -26.74 20.70 -13.81
N PRO A 161 -27.94 21.12 -13.33
CA PRO A 161 -28.08 22.14 -12.29
C PRO A 161 -27.42 21.75 -10.94
N CYS A 162 -27.08 20.47 -10.75
CA CYS A 162 -26.25 19.99 -9.63
C CYS A 162 -24.75 19.95 -9.96
N ALA A 163 -24.33 20.25 -11.19
CA ALA A 163 -22.93 20.59 -11.48
C ALA A 163 -22.71 22.04 -11.01
N PRO A 164 -21.71 22.30 -10.15
CA PRO A 164 -21.52 23.63 -9.60
C PRO A 164 -21.30 24.64 -10.73
N LEU A 165 -22.15 25.66 -10.76
CA LEU A 165 -22.02 26.83 -11.62
C LEU A 165 -20.64 27.48 -11.36
N VAL A 166 -19.81 27.41 -12.39
CA VAL A 166 -18.45 27.95 -12.46
C VAL A 166 -18.45 29.46 -12.25
N TRP A 167 -17.65 29.94 -11.30
CA TRP A 167 -17.27 31.36 -11.19
C TRP A 167 -15.84 31.56 -11.71
N ASN A 168 -15.73 32.00 -12.96
CA ASN A 168 -14.46 32.28 -13.61
C ASN A 168 -13.80 33.54 -13.03
N GLN A 169 -12.74 33.38 -12.23
CA GLN A 169 -11.57 34.27 -12.16
C GLN A 169 -10.45 33.55 -11.38
N GLY A 170 -9.23 33.57 -11.92
CA GLY A 170 -8.16 32.63 -11.56
C GLY A 170 -7.15 33.15 -10.54
N PHE A 171 -6.42 32.19 -9.95
CA PHE A 171 -5.07 32.34 -9.42
C PHE A 171 -4.23 31.15 -9.92
N PRO A 172 -2.93 31.34 -10.21
CA PRO A 172 -2.09 30.29 -10.76
C PRO A 172 -1.83 29.20 -9.72
N THR A 173 -2.07 27.95 -10.10
CA THR A 173 -1.56 26.77 -9.39
C THR A 173 -0.03 26.78 -9.50
N PRO A 174 0.74 26.81 -8.40
CA PRO A 174 2.18 26.68 -8.47
C PRO A 174 2.53 25.35 -9.14
N SER A 175 3.30 25.43 -10.22
CA SER A 175 3.74 24.27 -10.98
C SER A 175 4.88 23.60 -10.21
N GLY A 176 4.56 22.80 -9.19
CA GLY A 176 5.51 22.01 -8.43
C GLY A 176 5.21 21.96 -6.93
N GLY A 177 4.65 20.85 -6.45
CA GLY A 177 4.42 20.55 -5.02
C GLY A 177 2.95 20.58 -4.57
N LEU A 178 2.55 19.56 -3.78
CA LEU A 178 1.21 19.42 -3.18
C LEU A 178 1.24 19.88 -1.74
N SER A 179 0.52 20.93 -1.38
CA SER A 179 0.68 21.62 -0.10
C SER A 179 -0.58 21.65 0.74
N MET A 180 -0.43 21.60 2.07
CA MET A 180 -1.49 21.86 3.06
C MET A 180 -1.46 23.31 3.58
N SER A 181 -2.63 23.92 3.86
CA SER A 181 -2.78 25.33 4.31
C SER A 181 -3.31 25.48 5.76
N THR A 182 -2.89 26.55 6.46
CA THR A 182 -3.21 26.86 7.86
C THR A 182 -4.29 27.93 8.11
N ASN A 183 -4.85 28.58 7.07
CA ASN A 183 -5.70 29.76 7.27
C ASN A 183 -7.22 29.46 7.18
N PRO A 184 -7.99 29.50 8.29
CA PRO A 184 -9.44 29.24 8.29
C PRO A 184 -10.30 30.41 7.75
N VAL A 185 -9.77 31.65 7.67
CA VAL A 185 -10.57 32.87 7.45
C VAL A 185 -10.94 33.12 5.99
N LYS A 186 -10.34 32.42 5.02
CA LYS A 186 -10.67 32.54 3.59
C LYS A 186 -11.65 31.49 3.05
N ALA A 187 -12.26 30.66 3.91
CA ALA A 187 -13.25 29.68 3.49
C ALA A 187 -14.49 30.28 2.78
N THR A 188 -14.71 31.60 2.87
CA THR A 188 -15.87 32.30 2.32
C THR A 188 -15.62 33.11 1.04
N GLU A 189 -14.38 33.24 0.52
CA GLU A 189 -14.09 34.12 -0.65
C GLU A 189 -13.22 33.48 -1.75
N ILE A 190 -13.37 32.19 -2.03
CA ILE A 190 -12.58 31.55 -3.09
C ILE A 190 -13.43 31.25 -4.33
N ARG A 191 -13.32 32.15 -5.32
CA ARG A 191 -13.82 31.96 -6.70
C ARG A 191 -12.70 31.35 -7.53
N PHE A 192 -12.96 30.23 -8.21
CA PHE A 192 -11.97 29.50 -9.01
C PHE A 192 -12.40 29.33 -10.48
N SER A 193 -11.50 29.75 -11.37
CA SER A 193 -11.50 29.53 -12.84
C SER A 193 -11.56 28.04 -13.23
N SER A 194 -12.42 27.71 -14.20
CA SER A 194 -12.65 26.33 -14.70
C SER A 194 -11.84 25.99 -15.96
N SER A 195 -11.35 24.76 -16.04
CA SER A 195 -11.37 23.96 -17.29
C SER A 195 -10.86 22.51 -17.16
N GLN A 196 -10.40 22.03 -15.98
CA GLN A 196 -9.88 20.64 -15.84
C GLN A 196 -10.57 19.74 -14.81
N PHE A 197 -11.74 20.11 -14.27
CA PHE A 197 -12.49 19.27 -13.33
C PHE A 197 -13.13 18.04 -14.01
N ARG A 198 -12.34 17.02 -14.32
CA ARG A 198 -12.85 15.70 -14.69
C ARG A 198 -13.09 14.86 -13.44
N LYS A 199 -14.37 14.80 -13.07
CA LYS A 199 -14.99 13.90 -12.08
C LYS A 199 -14.46 12.46 -12.25
N GLN A 200 -13.68 11.96 -11.30
CA GLN A 200 -13.24 10.57 -11.26
C GLN A 200 -13.24 10.02 -9.83
N LEU A 201 -14.12 9.05 -9.55
CA LEU A 201 -13.73 7.72 -9.07
C LEU A 201 -14.96 6.81 -8.96
N LEU A 202 -14.98 5.69 -9.72
CA LEU A 202 -15.81 4.52 -9.40
C LEU A 202 -14.94 3.27 -9.39
N ARG A 203 -14.72 2.74 -8.19
CA ARG A 203 -14.82 1.31 -7.90
C ARG A 203 -15.90 1.13 -6.82
N HIS A 204 -16.48 -0.08 -6.76
CA HIS A 204 -17.69 -0.38 -6.00
C HIS A 204 -17.60 -0.08 -4.49
N LYS A 205 -16.42 -0.08 -3.87
CA LYS A 205 -16.28 0.10 -2.41
C LYS A 205 -16.27 1.56 -1.99
N LYS A 206 -15.53 2.46 -2.66
CA LYS A 206 -15.57 3.90 -2.37
C LYS A 206 -16.98 4.48 -2.56
N ALA A 207 -17.68 4.05 -3.61
CA ALA A 207 -19.08 4.43 -3.81
C ALA A 207 -19.98 3.90 -2.70
N SER A 208 -19.81 2.64 -2.28
CA SER A 208 -20.56 2.08 -1.15
C SER A 208 -20.29 2.82 0.16
N GLU A 209 -19.03 3.15 0.46
CA GLU A 209 -18.68 3.90 1.68
C GLU A 209 -19.18 5.34 1.61
N ALA A 210 -19.14 5.97 0.44
CA ALA A 210 -19.76 7.28 0.22
C ALA A 210 -21.28 7.25 0.45
N GLN A 211 -21.97 6.27 -0.15
CA GLN A 211 -23.41 6.10 -0.01
C GLN A 211 -23.80 5.87 1.46
N LYS A 212 -23.04 5.04 2.18
CA LYS A 212 -23.22 4.82 3.63
C LYS A 212 -22.97 6.08 4.44
N HIS A 213 -21.87 6.79 4.16
CA HIS A 213 -21.48 7.99 4.91
C HIS A 213 -22.51 9.11 4.79
N PHE A 214 -23.06 9.33 3.59
CA PHE A 214 -24.04 10.39 3.34
C PHE A 214 -25.50 9.91 3.40
N GLY A 215 -25.75 8.62 3.65
CA GLY A 215 -27.10 8.04 3.65
C GLY A 215 -27.84 8.16 2.31
N CYS A 216 -27.10 8.20 1.19
CA CYS A 216 -27.66 8.45 -0.13
C CYS A 216 -27.18 7.41 -1.15
N ASN A 217 -28.09 6.51 -1.55
CA ASN A 217 -27.79 5.36 -2.41
C ASN A 217 -27.48 5.75 -3.88
N GLU A 218 -27.76 6.99 -4.26
CA GLU A 218 -27.58 7.48 -5.63
C GLU A 218 -26.21 8.13 -5.86
N ILE A 219 -25.41 8.35 -4.80
CA ILE A 219 -24.11 9.02 -4.92
C ILE A 219 -23.18 8.19 -5.82
N PRO A 220 -22.75 8.74 -6.98
CA PRO A 220 -21.88 8.03 -7.91
C PRO A 220 -20.39 8.16 -7.55
N GLY A 221 -20.04 8.93 -6.52
CA GLY A 221 -18.65 9.15 -6.10
C GLY A 221 -18.48 10.36 -5.20
N ILE A 222 -17.24 10.71 -4.91
CA ILE A 222 -16.88 11.81 -4.00
C ILE A 222 -16.14 12.90 -4.74
N GLN A 223 -16.48 14.16 -4.41
CA GLN A 223 -15.82 15.33 -4.97
C GLN A 223 -14.37 15.41 -4.50
N LEU A 224 -13.48 15.62 -5.46
CA LEU A 224 -12.07 15.95 -5.22
C LEU A 224 -11.85 17.41 -5.59
N ASP A 225 -11.00 18.08 -4.83
CA ASP A 225 -10.49 19.40 -5.16
C ASP A 225 -8.99 19.24 -5.47
N SER A 226 -8.68 19.17 -6.77
CA SER A 226 -7.33 18.85 -7.27
C SER A 226 -6.81 17.50 -6.73
N ASN A 227 -5.82 17.55 -5.83
CA ASN A 227 -5.17 16.39 -5.22
C ASN A 227 -5.69 16.08 -3.82
N HIS A 228 -6.76 16.76 -3.39
CA HIS A 228 -7.37 16.63 -2.08
C HIS A 228 -8.82 16.17 -2.18
N LEU A 229 -9.35 15.66 -1.07
CA LEU A 229 -10.79 15.54 -0.88
C LEU A 229 -11.39 16.94 -0.76
N SER A 230 -12.59 17.14 -1.31
CA SER A 230 -13.24 18.44 -1.20
C SER A 230 -13.58 18.74 0.25
N HIS A 231 -13.05 19.84 0.79
CA HIS A 231 -13.30 20.26 2.17
C HIS A 231 -14.79 20.50 2.43
N ARG A 232 -15.55 20.95 1.41
CA ARG A 232 -17.00 21.15 1.50
C ARG A 232 -17.74 19.84 1.75
N VAL A 233 -17.25 18.75 1.16
CA VAL A 233 -17.93 17.44 1.18
C VAL A 233 -17.40 16.56 2.30
N MET A 234 -16.09 16.58 2.54
CA MET A 234 -15.39 15.65 3.43
C MET A 234 -15.00 16.28 4.76
N GLY A 235 -15.26 17.57 4.96
CA GLY A 235 -15.13 18.25 6.26
C GLY A 235 -13.75 18.10 6.85
N ASN A 236 -13.67 17.34 7.94
CA ASN A 236 -12.45 17.08 8.72
C ASN A 236 -11.67 15.83 8.28
N ASP A 237 -11.86 15.32 7.06
CA ASP A 237 -10.99 14.26 6.57
C ASP A 237 -9.54 14.77 6.44
N ILE A 238 -8.60 13.94 6.87
CA ILE A 238 -7.17 14.24 6.90
C ILE A 238 -6.59 14.62 5.53
N LEU A 239 -7.19 14.22 4.40
CA LEU A 239 -6.77 14.62 3.05
C LEU A 239 -7.62 15.73 2.44
N THR A 240 -8.28 16.53 3.27
CA THR A 240 -8.80 17.85 2.86
C THR A 240 -7.68 18.90 2.91
N PRO A 241 -7.74 19.98 2.12
CA PRO A 241 -6.61 20.90 1.94
C PRO A 241 -6.33 21.83 3.13
N ASN A 242 -7.28 21.99 4.06
CA ASN A 242 -7.15 22.90 5.20
C ASN A 242 -7.18 22.12 6.50
N ARG A 243 -6.35 22.53 7.46
CA ARG A 243 -6.38 21.96 8.81
C ARG A 243 -7.59 22.46 9.59
N LEU A 244 -8.31 21.55 10.22
CA LEU A 244 -9.30 21.84 11.27
C LEU A 244 -8.79 21.35 12.62
N GLU A 245 -9.42 21.82 13.71
CA GLU A 245 -9.11 21.42 15.10
C GLU A 245 -9.28 19.91 15.35
N SER A 246 -10.08 19.23 14.51
CA SER A 246 -10.16 17.78 14.45
C SER A 246 -9.85 17.32 13.02
N ASN A 247 -9.09 16.25 12.87
CA ASN A 247 -8.87 15.60 11.58
C ASN A 247 -9.03 14.08 11.76
N LEU A 248 -9.66 13.42 10.79
CA LEU A 248 -9.90 11.97 10.84
C LEU A 248 -9.54 11.31 9.51
N VAL A 249 -9.17 10.03 9.57
CA VAL A 249 -9.01 9.21 8.37
C VAL A 249 -10.38 8.64 8.03
N SER A 250 -11.06 9.14 6.99
CA SER A 250 -12.41 8.63 6.69
C SER A 250 -12.38 7.25 6.05
N ARG A 251 -13.50 6.55 6.20
CA ARG A 251 -13.79 5.28 5.49
C ARG A 251 -13.73 5.45 3.98
N ILE A 252 -14.09 6.63 3.47
CA ILE A 252 -14.02 6.96 2.04
C ILE A 252 -12.56 7.03 1.57
N LEU A 253 -11.68 7.60 2.39
CA LEU A 253 -10.24 7.65 2.12
C LEU A 253 -9.61 6.25 2.19
N LEU A 254 -9.93 5.45 3.21
CA LEU A 254 -9.47 4.06 3.29
C LEU A 254 -9.98 3.22 2.12
N ALA A 255 -11.24 3.42 1.72
CA ALA A 255 -11.83 2.78 0.56
C ALA A 255 -11.12 3.19 -0.74
N TYR A 256 -10.66 4.44 -0.86
CA TYR A 256 -9.79 4.85 -1.97
C TYR A 256 -8.51 4.02 -2.01
N PHE A 257 -7.77 3.92 -0.91
CA PHE A 257 -6.53 3.14 -0.88
C PHE A 257 -6.78 1.65 -1.17
N LYS A 258 -7.87 1.07 -0.65
CA LYS A 258 -8.30 -0.29 -1.01
C LYS A 258 -8.65 -0.43 -2.51
N ASP A 259 -9.33 0.56 -3.08
CA ASP A 259 -9.82 0.55 -4.46
C ASP A 259 -8.73 0.81 -5.49
N THR A 260 -7.68 1.57 -5.17
CA THR A 260 -6.58 1.84 -6.09
C THR A 260 -5.87 0.57 -6.54
N LYS A 261 -6.04 -0.59 -5.85
CA LYS A 261 -5.48 -1.84 -6.37
C LYS A 261 -5.91 -3.25 -5.94
N LYS A 262 -7.04 -3.49 -5.27
CA LYS A 262 -7.47 -4.89 -4.96
C LYS A 262 -6.43 -5.71 -4.15
N GLN A 263 -5.46 -5.08 -3.50
CA GLN A 263 -4.49 -5.75 -2.64
C GLN A 263 -4.72 -5.40 -1.17
N ASP A 264 -4.34 -6.35 -0.32
CA ASP A 264 -4.40 -6.28 1.13
C ASP A 264 -3.61 -5.05 1.63
N ILE A 265 -4.23 -4.23 2.49
CA ILE A 265 -3.64 -2.99 3.00
C ILE A 265 -2.67 -3.27 4.16
N GLN A 266 -1.94 -4.38 4.10
CA GLN A 266 -0.97 -4.75 5.13
C GLN A 266 -0.04 -3.55 5.41
N PRO A 267 0.15 -3.20 6.69
CA PRO A 267 -0.05 -4.06 7.85
C PRO A 267 -1.47 -4.07 8.44
N PHE A 268 -2.41 -3.24 7.99
CA PHE A 268 -3.71 -3.09 8.66
C PHE A 268 -4.64 -4.30 8.48
N CYS A 269 -5.47 -4.55 9.49
CA CYS A 269 -6.41 -5.68 9.52
C CYS A 269 -7.77 -5.29 10.12
N ASP A 270 -8.81 -6.05 9.78
CA ASP A 270 -10.21 -5.75 10.15
C ASP A 270 -10.95 -6.94 10.80
N THR A 271 -10.29 -8.09 10.92
CA THR A 271 -10.85 -9.31 11.49
C THR A 271 -10.07 -9.72 12.74
N PRO A 272 -10.69 -9.71 13.94
CA PRO A 272 -10.00 -10.04 15.18
C PRO A 272 -9.29 -11.38 15.11
N TRP A 273 -8.01 -11.39 15.48
CA TRP A 273 -7.19 -12.60 15.58
C TRP A 273 -7.00 -13.40 14.29
N GLU A 274 -7.40 -12.87 13.12
CA GLU A 274 -7.17 -13.50 11.82
C GLU A 274 -5.66 -13.75 11.64
N LYS A 275 -5.32 -14.92 11.10
CA LYS A 275 -3.94 -15.22 10.70
C LYS A 275 -3.78 -15.00 9.21
N ARG A 276 -2.76 -14.24 8.83
CA ARG A 276 -2.35 -14.00 7.44
C ARG A 276 -0.84 -14.01 7.30
N CYS A 277 -0.36 -14.34 6.11
CA CYS A 277 1.05 -14.15 5.81
C CYS A 277 1.43 -12.68 5.81
N VAL A 278 2.48 -12.33 6.55
CA VAL A 278 3.07 -10.99 6.52
C VAL A 278 4.25 -10.96 5.56
N ASN A 279 4.21 -9.99 4.65
CA ASN A 279 5.13 -9.96 3.50
C ASN A 279 6.58 -9.60 3.86
N TYR A 280 6.83 -9.03 5.04
CA TYR A 280 8.14 -8.47 5.40
C TYR A 280 9.09 -9.42 6.15
N ASP A 281 8.62 -10.58 6.66
CA ASP A 281 9.51 -11.48 7.43
C ASP A 281 9.23 -12.99 7.25
N ARG A 282 8.64 -13.40 6.12
CA ARG A 282 8.27 -14.81 5.82
C ARG A 282 7.61 -15.48 7.04
N ALA A 283 6.61 -14.81 7.59
CA ALA A 283 6.03 -15.15 8.87
C ALA A 283 4.51 -15.17 8.80
N ILE A 284 3.90 -15.82 9.79
CA ILE A 284 2.47 -15.76 10.01
C ILE A 284 2.20 -14.58 10.94
N GLY A 285 1.51 -13.56 10.44
CA GLY A 285 0.99 -12.47 11.24
C GLY A 285 -0.35 -12.83 11.87
N ARG A 286 -0.66 -12.20 13.00
CA ARG A 286 -1.97 -12.23 13.63
C ARG A 286 -2.51 -10.82 13.72
N CYS A 287 -3.77 -10.63 13.37
CA CYS A 287 -4.42 -9.34 13.52
C CYS A 287 -4.53 -8.97 15.01
N SER A 288 -3.76 -7.98 15.42
CA SER A 288 -3.83 -7.34 16.73
C SER A 288 -5.02 -6.39 16.75
N LEU A 289 -6.20 -6.95 16.89
CA LEU A 289 -7.47 -6.26 17.03
C LEU A 289 -8.22 -6.92 18.18
N PHE A 290 -8.34 -6.19 19.28
CA PHE A 290 -8.87 -6.68 20.55
C PHE A 290 -9.89 -5.70 21.11
N ASP A 291 -10.81 -6.22 21.94
CA ASP A 291 -11.78 -5.39 22.65
C ASP A 291 -11.16 -4.78 23.91
N SER A 292 -11.30 -3.47 24.04
CA SER A 292 -10.96 -2.70 25.22
C SER A 292 -12.08 -2.79 26.27
N GLU A 293 -11.71 -2.68 27.55
CA GLU A 293 -12.68 -2.56 28.64
C GLU A 293 -13.39 -1.20 28.63
N THR A 294 -12.71 -0.16 28.13
CA THR A 294 -13.22 1.21 28.04
C THR A 294 -13.41 1.62 26.59
N GLU A 295 -14.41 2.47 26.37
CA GLU A 295 -14.63 3.09 25.07
C GLU A 295 -13.42 3.96 24.69
N LEU A 296 -12.97 3.82 23.45
CA LEU A 296 -11.80 4.54 22.95
C LEU A 296 -12.17 6.02 22.70
N PRO A 297 -11.23 6.96 22.83
CA PRO A 297 -11.41 8.31 22.34
C PRO A 297 -11.82 8.34 20.87
N LEU A 298 -12.67 9.30 20.48
CA LEU A 298 -13.26 9.37 19.13
C LEU A 298 -12.22 9.26 17.99
N HIS A 299 -11.03 9.83 18.18
CA HIS A 299 -9.94 9.84 17.19
C HIS A 299 -9.21 8.49 17.04
N PHE A 300 -9.44 7.54 17.95
CA PHE A 300 -8.88 6.17 17.93
C PHE A 300 -9.93 5.09 17.60
N GLN A 301 -11.18 5.47 17.34
CA GLN A 301 -12.27 4.54 17.01
C GLN A 301 -12.27 4.15 15.52
N TYR A 302 -11.39 3.21 15.12
CA TYR A 302 -11.26 2.81 13.72
C TYR A 302 -12.26 1.76 13.26
N ALA A 303 -12.68 0.87 14.16
CA ALA A 303 -13.53 -0.27 13.79
C ALA A 303 -14.94 0.16 13.38
N ASP A 304 -15.50 -0.52 12.38
CA ASP A 304 -16.80 -0.18 11.79
C ASP A 304 -17.53 -1.38 11.20
N ASN A 305 -18.57 -1.12 10.40
CA ASN A 305 -19.34 -2.17 9.75
C ASN A 305 -18.58 -2.99 8.70
N SER A 306 -17.37 -2.56 8.31
CA SER A 306 -16.46 -3.35 7.48
C SER A 306 -15.59 -4.30 8.29
N PHE A 307 -15.48 -4.07 9.61
CA PHE A 307 -14.77 -4.95 10.53
C PHE A 307 -15.64 -6.13 10.92
N ASN A 308 -15.00 -7.28 11.12
CA ASN A 308 -15.67 -8.48 11.62
C ASN A 308 -15.80 -8.45 13.15
N VAL A 309 -16.41 -7.38 13.69
CA VAL A 309 -16.62 -7.14 15.12
C VAL A 309 -18.10 -6.85 15.40
N PRO A 310 -18.61 -7.12 16.63
CA PRO A 310 -19.97 -6.77 17.01
C PRO A 310 -20.24 -5.27 16.87
N ARG A 311 -21.37 -4.90 16.27
CA ARG A 311 -21.70 -3.49 15.95
C ARG A 311 -21.80 -2.61 17.20
N ASP A 312 -22.31 -3.16 18.29
CA ASP A 312 -22.45 -2.53 19.60
C ASP A 312 -21.11 -2.34 20.34
N LYS A 313 -20.03 -2.96 19.85
CA LYS A 313 -18.69 -2.87 20.45
C LYS A 313 -17.66 -2.16 19.58
N GLN A 314 -18.03 -1.64 18.40
CA GLN A 314 -17.07 -1.04 17.47
C GLN A 314 -16.19 0.05 18.11
N THR A 315 -16.74 0.85 19.03
CA THR A 315 -16.01 1.92 19.72
C THR A 315 -15.03 1.43 20.80
N TYR A 316 -15.04 0.13 21.10
CA TYR A 316 -14.15 -0.53 22.06
C TYR A 316 -13.03 -1.32 21.38
N TYR A 317 -13.16 -1.62 20.09
CA TYR A 317 -12.16 -2.41 19.38
C TYR A 317 -10.99 -1.55 18.91
N SER A 318 -9.78 -1.92 19.33
CA SER A 318 -8.53 -1.25 18.98
C SER A 318 -7.43 -2.24 18.62
N GLY A 319 -6.41 -1.73 17.94
CA GLY A 319 -5.09 -2.33 17.92
C GLY A 319 -4.19 -1.79 19.04
N PRO A 320 -2.89 -2.14 19.00
CA PRO A 320 -1.93 -1.68 19.99
C PRO A 320 -1.78 -0.16 20.02
N ASP A 321 -1.59 0.39 21.22
CA ASP A 321 -1.33 1.81 21.48
C ASP A 321 -0.11 2.35 20.72
N ILE A 322 0.94 1.53 20.57
CA ILE A 322 2.15 1.85 19.80
C ILE A 322 1.88 2.12 18.31
N TYR A 323 0.72 1.71 17.78
CA TYR A 323 0.28 2.02 16.42
C TYR A 323 -0.90 2.99 16.42
N ASP A 324 -0.98 3.86 17.43
CA ASP A 324 -2.12 4.76 17.63
C ASP A 324 -3.45 4.01 17.66
N TYR A 325 -3.50 2.81 18.26
CA TYR A 325 -4.68 1.93 18.27
C TYR A 325 -5.12 1.41 16.89
N CYS A 326 -4.30 1.59 15.84
CA CYS A 326 -4.56 0.99 14.54
C CYS A 326 -4.37 -0.54 14.60
N PRO A 327 -5.34 -1.32 14.13
CA PRO A 327 -5.24 -2.77 14.10
C PRO A 327 -4.32 -3.22 12.97
N VAL A 328 -3.29 -3.99 13.33
CA VAL A 328 -2.25 -4.44 12.40
C VAL A 328 -1.95 -5.92 12.55
N TYR A 329 -1.48 -6.55 11.48
CA TYR A 329 -0.92 -7.88 11.48
C TYR A 329 0.49 -7.87 12.07
N GLU A 330 0.66 -8.54 13.20
CA GLU A 330 1.95 -8.66 13.88
C GLU A 330 2.42 -10.11 13.96
N MET A 331 3.73 -10.30 13.90
CA MET A 331 4.32 -11.56 14.32
C MET A 331 4.04 -11.77 15.80
N PHE A 332 3.65 -12.98 16.17
CA PHE A 332 3.37 -13.33 17.55
C PHE A 332 4.38 -14.35 18.08
N LYS A 333 4.55 -14.37 19.40
CA LYS A 333 5.30 -15.41 20.08
C LYS A 333 4.41 -16.61 20.38
N LEU A 334 4.92 -17.80 20.10
CA LEU A 334 4.36 -19.09 20.49
C LEU A 334 4.67 -19.35 21.97
N TYR A 335 3.94 -20.27 22.60
CA TYR A 335 4.10 -20.63 24.02
C TYR A 335 5.53 -21.06 24.40
N ASN A 336 6.30 -21.54 23.43
CA ASN A 336 7.70 -21.93 23.61
C ASN A 336 8.70 -20.75 23.43
N GLY A 337 8.21 -19.50 23.37
CA GLY A 337 9.01 -18.28 23.23
C GLY A 337 9.46 -17.94 21.81
N ARG A 338 9.18 -18.78 20.82
CA ARG A 338 9.57 -18.56 19.42
C ARG A 338 8.61 -17.63 18.70
N THR A 339 9.08 -16.93 17.68
CA THR A 339 8.18 -16.16 16.81
C THR A 339 7.50 -17.04 15.77
N SER A 340 6.44 -16.52 15.16
CA SER A 340 5.69 -17.14 14.07
C SER A 340 6.39 -17.09 12.71
N ALA A 341 7.71 -16.85 12.67
CA ALA A 341 8.47 -16.82 11.41
C ALA A 341 8.79 -18.23 10.91
N CYS A 342 8.64 -18.45 9.61
CA CYS A 342 8.81 -19.77 8.98
C CYS A 342 10.28 -20.22 8.88
N ARG A 343 11.21 -19.28 8.98
CA ARG A 343 12.66 -19.49 8.76
C ARG A 343 13.39 -20.25 9.87
N PHE A 344 12.77 -20.47 11.03
CA PHE A 344 13.42 -21.13 12.16
C PHE A 344 13.51 -22.64 11.97
N ASN A 345 14.70 -23.22 12.13
CA ASN A 345 14.87 -24.66 12.04
C ASN A 345 14.08 -25.38 13.15
N LEU A 346 13.06 -26.13 12.74
CA LEU A 346 12.30 -27.01 13.63
C LEU A 346 11.90 -28.27 12.88
N ASN A 347 12.28 -29.41 13.45
CA ASN A 347 11.82 -30.70 12.97
C ASN A 347 10.44 -31.00 13.58
N LEU A 348 9.38 -30.61 12.87
CA LEU A 348 8.02 -31.02 13.18
C LEU A 348 7.81 -32.46 12.72
N LYS A 349 7.12 -33.26 13.54
CA LYS A 349 6.64 -34.56 13.06
C LYS A 349 5.57 -34.30 12.02
N SER A 350 5.64 -35.02 10.90
CA SER A 350 4.61 -34.92 9.85
C SER A 350 3.41 -35.81 10.21
N ASP A 351 2.68 -35.40 11.24
CA ASP A 351 1.46 -36.03 11.70
C ASP A 351 0.40 -34.96 12.00
N LEU A 352 -0.87 -35.31 11.80
CA LEU A 352 -1.97 -34.36 11.92
C LEU A 352 -2.41 -34.10 13.38
N ILE A 353 -1.67 -34.65 14.36
CA ILE A 353 -1.95 -34.52 15.80
C ILE A 353 -1.08 -33.40 16.38
N ASN A 354 0.22 -33.41 16.07
CA ASN A 354 1.22 -32.45 16.55
C ASN A 354 1.52 -31.35 15.54
N ASN A 355 1.18 -31.58 14.26
CA ASN A 355 1.39 -30.65 13.16
C ASN A 355 0.12 -30.55 12.30
N GLU A 356 -0.90 -29.92 12.88
CA GLU A 356 -2.27 -29.84 12.33
C GLU A 356 -2.33 -29.31 10.89
N TYR A 357 -1.40 -28.44 10.50
CA TYR A 357 -1.33 -27.84 9.17
C TYR A 357 -0.22 -28.43 8.28
N LEU A 358 0.47 -29.48 8.75
CA LEU A 358 1.62 -30.08 8.04
C LEU A 358 2.71 -29.05 7.70
N GLU A 359 3.00 -28.18 8.66
CA GLU A 359 3.99 -27.13 8.53
C GLU A 359 5.40 -27.70 8.37
N ASP A 360 6.17 -27.07 7.50
CA ASP A 360 7.60 -27.28 7.34
C ASP A 360 8.32 -25.99 7.71
N MET A 361 9.29 -26.07 8.62
CA MET A 361 10.02 -24.91 9.12
C MET A 361 11.52 -25.01 8.84
N GLY A 362 12.11 -23.91 8.37
CA GLY A 362 13.51 -23.86 7.96
C GLY A 362 13.81 -22.67 7.04
N PRO A 363 15.09 -22.42 6.69
CA PRO A 363 15.48 -21.31 5.83
C PRO A 363 14.86 -21.36 4.42
N ASP A 364 14.44 -22.54 3.99
CA ASP A 364 13.75 -22.83 2.73
C ASP A 364 12.20 -22.82 2.85
N SER A 365 11.67 -22.32 3.98
CA SER A 365 10.24 -22.21 4.22
C SER A 365 9.74 -20.75 4.21
N THR A 366 8.51 -20.57 3.74
CA THR A 366 7.77 -19.30 3.77
C THR A 366 6.32 -19.53 4.19
N CYS A 367 5.62 -18.46 4.52
CA CYS A 367 4.20 -18.50 4.84
C CYS A 367 3.36 -18.61 3.57
N PHE A 368 2.28 -19.40 3.63
CA PHE A 368 1.23 -19.46 2.62
C PHE A 368 -0.16 -19.30 3.25
N ASP A 369 -1.02 -18.51 2.61
CA ASP A 369 -2.43 -18.35 3.02
C ASP A 369 -3.29 -19.48 2.43
N HIS A 370 -4.20 -19.99 3.25
CA HIS A 370 -5.17 -21.03 2.92
C HIS A 370 -6.58 -20.46 2.99
N GLU A 371 -7.40 -20.66 1.95
CA GLU A 371 -8.81 -20.20 1.97
C GLU A 371 -9.66 -21.01 2.97
N LYS A 372 -9.61 -22.33 2.87
CA LYS A 372 -10.21 -23.28 3.81
C LYS A 372 -9.41 -24.57 3.82
N ILE A 373 -9.33 -25.24 4.96
CA ILE A 373 -8.69 -26.56 5.05
C ILE A 373 -9.78 -27.59 5.37
N LEU A 374 -9.79 -28.67 4.60
CA LEU A 374 -10.71 -29.80 4.75
C LEU A 374 -9.91 -31.03 5.16
N ARG A 375 -10.33 -31.66 6.26
CA ARG A 375 -9.78 -32.93 6.74
C ARG A 375 -10.87 -33.97 6.80
N LYS A 376 -10.74 -35.03 6.01
CA LYS A 376 -11.75 -36.07 5.88
C LYS A 376 -11.16 -37.44 6.15
N ASN A 377 -11.74 -38.16 7.10
CA ASN A 377 -11.48 -39.59 7.29
C ASN A 377 -12.78 -40.39 7.05
N LYS A 378 -12.80 -41.68 7.38
CA LYS A 378 -13.98 -42.54 7.16
C LYS A 378 -15.19 -42.15 8.03
N THR A 379 -14.98 -41.43 9.13
CA THR A 379 -15.97 -41.16 10.18
C THR A 379 -16.20 -39.67 10.45
N THR A 380 -15.25 -38.79 10.14
CA THR A 380 -15.28 -37.36 10.44
C THR A 380 -14.91 -36.52 9.22
N ASN A 381 -15.50 -35.32 9.17
CA ASN A 381 -15.24 -34.32 8.14
C ASN A 381 -15.08 -32.96 8.85
N GLU A 382 -13.84 -32.54 9.02
CA GLU A 382 -13.45 -31.32 9.73
C GLU A 382 -13.18 -30.21 8.71
N VAL A 383 -13.73 -29.03 8.98
CA VAL A 383 -13.56 -27.83 8.16
C VAL A 383 -12.93 -26.75 9.02
N TYR A 384 -11.74 -26.32 8.64
CA TYR A 384 -11.04 -25.22 9.28
C TYR A 384 -11.22 -23.95 8.44
N PRO A 385 -11.45 -22.80 9.10
CA PRO A 385 -11.58 -21.52 8.42
C PRO A 385 -10.26 -21.09 7.78
N ARG A 386 -10.30 -19.95 7.09
CA ARG A 386 -9.13 -19.29 6.52
C ARG A 386 -8.01 -19.16 7.54
N THR A 387 -6.80 -19.53 7.16
CA THR A 387 -5.62 -19.51 8.03
C THR A 387 -4.36 -19.44 7.17
N SER A 388 -3.19 -19.36 7.81
CA SER A 388 -1.89 -19.41 7.14
C SER A 388 -1.00 -20.44 7.82
N SER A 389 -0.07 -21.00 7.05
CA SER A 389 0.89 -21.96 7.59
C SER A 389 2.23 -21.93 6.83
N CYS A 390 3.29 -22.43 7.46
CA CYS A 390 4.64 -22.41 6.93
C CYS A 390 4.94 -23.65 6.09
N HIS A 391 5.40 -23.48 4.85
CA HIS A 391 5.79 -24.60 3.99
C HIS A 391 7.08 -24.33 3.23
N LYS A 392 7.77 -25.41 2.88
CA LYS A 392 8.95 -25.36 2.02
C LYS A 392 8.56 -24.92 0.62
N TYR A 393 9.49 -24.26 -0.05
CA TYR A 393 9.29 -23.86 -1.43
C TYR A 393 10.52 -24.10 -2.31
N LYS A 394 10.29 -24.25 -3.62
CA LYS A 394 11.34 -24.28 -4.64
C LYS A 394 10.98 -23.37 -5.80
N CYS A 395 11.97 -22.65 -6.29
CA CYS A 395 11.82 -21.72 -7.40
C CYS A 395 12.36 -22.36 -8.68
N SER A 396 11.56 -22.37 -9.74
CA SER A 396 11.99 -22.84 -11.07
C SER A 396 12.49 -21.68 -11.92
N LYS A 397 13.34 -21.97 -12.92
CA LYS A 397 13.87 -20.98 -13.87
C LYS A 397 12.78 -20.30 -14.71
N ASN A 398 11.60 -20.92 -14.82
CA ASN A 398 10.46 -20.40 -15.59
C ASN A 398 9.50 -19.51 -14.78
N ALA A 399 9.92 -19.01 -13.61
CA ALA A 399 9.08 -18.23 -12.68
C ALA A 399 7.89 -19.01 -12.07
N ASP A 400 7.93 -20.34 -12.09
CA ASP A 400 7.01 -21.19 -11.34
C ASP A 400 7.50 -21.39 -9.90
N LEU A 401 6.57 -21.33 -8.94
CA LEU A 401 6.80 -21.60 -7.53
C LEU A 401 6.26 -23.00 -7.20
N GLN A 402 7.08 -23.85 -6.60
CA GLN A 402 6.63 -25.14 -6.06
C GLN A 402 6.50 -25.04 -4.55
N VAL A 403 5.31 -25.29 -4.03
CA VAL A 403 5.03 -25.43 -2.60
C VAL A 403 5.18 -26.90 -2.23
N ILE A 404 5.92 -27.19 -1.16
CA ILE A 404 6.19 -28.55 -0.72
C ILE A 404 5.50 -28.76 0.62
N ILE A 405 4.54 -29.69 0.67
CA ILE A 405 3.82 -30.07 1.89
C ILE A 405 3.95 -31.56 2.08
N ASN A 406 4.45 -31.98 3.25
CA ASN A 406 4.65 -33.40 3.57
C ASN A 406 5.40 -34.16 2.45
N GLY A 407 6.47 -33.55 1.93
CA GLY A 407 7.31 -34.11 0.86
C GLY A 407 6.68 -34.13 -0.56
N LYS A 408 5.43 -33.71 -0.73
CA LYS A 408 4.77 -33.60 -2.03
C LYS A 408 4.86 -32.17 -2.57
N SER A 409 5.18 -32.04 -3.85
CA SER A 409 5.30 -30.75 -4.53
C SER A 409 4.03 -30.38 -5.29
N PHE A 410 3.58 -29.15 -5.12
CA PHE A 410 2.41 -28.56 -5.75
C PHE A 410 2.84 -27.28 -6.46
N SER A 411 2.42 -27.10 -7.71
CA SER A 411 2.89 -25.99 -8.54
C SER A 411 1.92 -24.82 -8.47
N CYS A 412 2.47 -23.63 -8.26
CA CYS A 412 1.85 -22.34 -8.50
C CYS A 412 2.48 -21.77 -9.78
N HIS A 413 1.71 -21.76 -10.88
CA HIS A 413 2.17 -21.23 -12.15
C HIS A 413 2.05 -19.70 -12.18
N ALA A 414 2.83 -19.08 -13.05
CA ALA A 414 2.78 -17.63 -13.23
C ALA A 414 1.37 -17.16 -13.65
N GLY A 415 0.72 -16.36 -12.80
CA GLY A 415 -0.63 -15.84 -13.01
C GLY A 415 -1.74 -16.61 -12.27
N ASP A 416 -1.42 -17.74 -11.64
CA ASP A 416 -2.36 -18.45 -10.78
C ASP A 416 -2.72 -17.60 -9.56
N ARG A 417 -4.01 -17.55 -9.23
CA ARG A 417 -4.47 -16.94 -7.97
C ARG A 417 -4.38 -17.91 -6.79
N SER A 418 -4.58 -19.20 -7.06
CA SER A 418 -4.54 -20.24 -6.04
C SER A 418 -4.24 -21.60 -6.66
N ALA A 419 -3.65 -22.49 -5.88
CA ALA A 419 -3.41 -23.88 -6.24
C ALA A 419 -4.22 -24.80 -5.32
N HIS A 420 -4.98 -25.71 -5.92
CA HIS A 420 -5.69 -26.74 -5.18
C HIS A 420 -4.73 -27.85 -4.76
N LEU A 421 -4.72 -28.14 -3.47
CA LEU A 421 -3.83 -29.11 -2.86
C LEU A 421 -4.65 -30.22 -2.23
N LYS A 422 -4.27 -31.47 -2.52
CA LYS A 422 -4.91 -32.66 -1.96
C LYS A 422 -3.87 -33.73 -1.69
N LEU A 423 -3.85 -34.26 -0.48
CA LEU A 423 -2.94 -35.32 -0.05
C LEU A 423 -3.58 -36.18 1.05
N GLU A 424 -3.06 -37.39 1.25
CA GLU A 424 -3.51 -38.30 2.29
C GLU A 424 -2.37 -38.50 3.30
N VAL A 425 -2.67 -38.33 4.59
CA VAL A 425 -1.75 -38.54 5.72
C VAL A 425 -2.47 -39.36 6.77
N GLN A 426 -1.91 -40.49 7.19
CA GLN A 426 -2.46 -41.34 8.26
C GLN A 426 -3.95 -41.72 8.04
N ASN A 427 -4.34 -42.06 6.81
CA ASN A 427 -5.73 -42.35 6.39
C ASN A 427 -6.72 -41.16 6.52
N VAL A 428 -6.19 -39.94 6.59
CA VAL A 428 -6.96 -38.69 6.56
C VAL A 428 -6.61 -37.94 5.28
N GLU A 429 -7.62 -37.63 4.50
CA GLU A 429 -7.52 -36.75 3.35
C GLU A 429 -7.43 -35.30 3.82
N PHE A 430 -6.34 -34.61 3.47
CA PHE A 430 -6.12 -33.19 3.67
C PHE A 430 -6.26 -32.46 2.32
N SER A 431 -7.14 -31.45 2.25
CA SER A 431 -7.27 -30.62 1.05
C SER A 431 -7.49 -29.15 1.35
N THR A 432 -6.94 -28.27 0.51
CA THR A 432 -7.02 -26.82 0.69
C THR A 432 -6.68 -26.09 -0.61
N ASP A 433 -7.16 -24.86 -0.75
CA ASP A 433 -6.73 -23.94 -1.80
C ASP A 433 -5.72 -22.96 -1.20
N ILE A 434 -4.49 -23.02 -1.70
CA ILE A 434 -3.39 -22.16 -1.26
C ILE A 434 -3.32 -20.94 -2.17
N HIS A 435 -3.21 -19.75 -1.59
CA HIS A 435 -2.97 -18.53 -2.36
C HIS A 435 -1.55 -18.56 -2.94
N CYS A 436 -1.44 -18.41 -4.26
CA CYS A 436 -0.15 -18.45 -4.95
C CYS A 436 0.50 -17.06 -4.98
N PRO A 437 1.56 -16.80 -4.18
CA PRO A 437 2.29 -15.56 -4.29
C PRO A 437 3.13 -15.54 -5.59
N PRO A 438 3.45 -14.35 -6.13
CA PRO A 438 4.39 -14.24 -7.23
C PRO A 438 5.73 -14.90 -6.89
N CYS A 439 6.27 -15.74 -7.78
CA CYS A 439 7.55 -16.42 -7.55
C CYS A 439 8.67 -15.43 -7.15
N GLN A 440 8.71 -14.25 -7.78
CA GLN A 440 9.67 -13.19 -7.45
C GLN A 440 9.56 -12.67 -6.01
N SER A 441 8.37 -12.66 -5.38
CA SER A 441 8.21 -12.16 -4.01
C SER A 441 8.72 -13.14 -2.96
N VAL A 442 8.83 -14.43 -3.32
CA VAL A 442 9.32 -15.49 -2.42
C VAL A 442 10.81 -15.77 -2.66
N CYS A 443 11.23 -15.76 -3.93
CA CYS A 443 12.53 -16.23 -4.37
C CYS A 443 13.62 -15.16 -4.42
N ASN A 444 13.29 -13.86 -4.50
CA ASN A 444 14.27 -12.76 -4.50
C ASN A 444 14.65 -12.31 -3.09
N VAL A 445 15.21 -13.22 -2.28
CA VAL A 445 15.97 -12.84 -1.09
C VAL A 445 17.35 -13.47 -1.22
N GLY A 446 18.25 -12.66 -1.75
CA GLY A 446 19.66 -12.92 -2.00
C GLY A 446 20.27 -11.64 -2.53
#